data_AF-A0A1E4M2C7-F1
#
_entry.id   AF-A0A1E4M2C7-F1
#
_cell.length_a   1.000
_cell.length_b   1.000
_cell.length_c   1.000
_cell.angle_alpha   90.00
_cell.angle_beta   90.00
_cell.angle_gamma   90.00
#
_symmetry.space_group_name_H-M   'P 1'
#
loop_
_entity.id
_entity.type
_entity.pdbx_description
1 polymer ?
#
loop_
_entity_poly.entity_id
_entity_poly.type
_entity_poly.pdbx_seq_one_letter_code
_entity_poly.pdbx_strand_id
1 'polypeptide(L)'
;MNSDHNDDNLLIARAFGSEDATAATMTTLDGSGGTWSYRTPAGDAELTVPWSTEITERPEIRREIVVLYDAACERLGITPRPH
;
A
#
# COMPACT_ATOMS: atom_id res chain seq x y z
N MET A 1 12.01 9.50 5.65
CA MET A 1 12.57 8.26 5.05
C MET A 1 11.93 6.99 5.56
N ASN A 2 11.89 6.64 6.87
CA ASN A 2 11.10 5.49 7.35
C ASN A 2 9.64 5.84 7.73
N SER A 3 9.36 7.10 8.06
CA SER A 3 8.01 7.53 8.45
C SER A 3 7.07 7.72 7.25
N ASP A 4 7.60 8.04 6.06
CA ASP A 4 6.79 8.32 4.86
C ASP A 4 6.04 7.06 4.41
N HIS A 5 6.68 5.89 4.53
CA HIS A 5 6.10 4.62 4.13
C HIS A 5 4.93 4.17 5.01
N ASN A 6 4.88 4.56 6.29
CA ASN A 6 3.77 4.15 7.15
C ASN A 6 2.45 4.84 6.77
N ASP A 7 2.53 6.12 6.40
CA ASP A 7 1.37 6.86 5.90
C ASP A 7 0.91 6.33 4.54
N ASP A 8 1.86 6.01 3.64
CA ASP A 8 1.56 5.41 2.33
C ASP A 8 0.90 4.04 2.49
N ASN A 9 1.47 3.18 3.33
CA ASN A 9 0.92 1.86 3.65
C ASN A 9 -0.50 1.96 4.22
N LEU A 10 -0.75 2.94 5.08
CA LEU A 10 -2.07 3.15 5.66
C LEU A 10 -3.10 3.54 4.59
N LEU A 11 -2.73 4.42 3.66
CA LEU A 11 -3.61 4.81 2.56
C LEU A 11 -3.88 3.63 1.61
N ILE A 12 -2.87 2.81 1.30
CA ILE A 12 -3.05 1.57 0.53
C ILE A 12 -4.01 0.62 1.26
N ALA A 13 -3.78 0.34 2.55
CA ALA A 13 -4.67 -0.53 3.32
C ALA A 13 -6.11 -0.01 3.39
N ARG A 14 -6.30 1.31 3.50
CA ARG A 14 -7.64 1.94 3.48
C ARG A 14 -8.35 1.81 2.14
N ALA A 15 -7.62 2.01 1.04
CA ALA A 15 -8.20 2.01 -0.30
C ALA A 15 -8.51 0.61 -0.86
N PHE A 16 -7.77 -0.41 -0.41
CA PHE A 16 -7.83 -1.76 -1.00
C PHE A 16 -8.25 -2.85 0.00
N GLY A 17 -8.15 -2.58 1.31
CA GLY A 17 -8.50 -3.54 2.37
C GLY A 17 -9.72 -3.11 3.16
N SER A 18 -9.56 -2.10 4.03
CA SER A 18 -10.64 -1.58 4.87
C SER A 18 -10.47 -0.11 5.19
N GLU A 19 -11.49 0.71 4.93
CA GLU A 19 -11.48 2.16 5.13
C GLU A 19 -11.20 2.59 6.59
N ASP A 20 -11.54 1.72 7.54
CA ASP A 20 -11.36 1.92 8.99
C ASP A 20 -9.96 1.53 9.50
N ALA A 21 -9.03 1.17 8.60
CA ALA A 21 -7.67 0.84 8.98
C ALA A 21 -7.00 2.03 9.72
N THR A 22 -6.27 1.71 10.78
CA THR A 22 -5.63 2.69 11.69
C THR A 22 -4.10 2.60 11.67
N ALA A 23 -3.56 1.46 11.24
CA ALA A 23 -2.13 1.24 11.01
C ALA A 23 -1.98 0.21 9.90
N ALA A 24 -0.92 0.29 9.13
CA ALA A 24 -0.57 -0.72 8.14
C ALA A 24 0.93 -0.79 7.92
N THR A 25 1.42 -2.00 7.66
CA THR A 25 2.82 -2.29 7.38
C THR A 25 2.88 -3.29 6.25
N MET A 26 3.66 -2.99 5.21
CA MET A 26 3.99 -3.98 4.19
C MET A 26 4.86 -5.08 4.81
N THR A 27 4.40 -6.33 4.73
CA THR A 27 5.04 -7.49 5.36
C THR A 27 5.82 -8.32 4.36
N THR A 28 5.36 -8.41 3.13
CA THR A 28 5.99 -9.23 2.08
C THR A 28 5.73 -8.62 0.72
N LEU A 29 6.61 -8.90 -0.24
CA LEU A 29 6.44 -8.50 -1.63
C LEU A 29 7.17 -9.50 -2.53
N ASP A 30 6.61 -9.76 -3.70
CA ASP A 30 7.21 -10.59 -4.74
C ASP A 30 7.01 -9.97 -6.14
N GLY A 31 7.26 -10.74 -7.20
CA GLY A 31 7.10 -10.28 -8.58
C GLY A 31 5.66 -9.93 -8.96
N SER A 32 4.67 -10.40 -8.22
CA SER A 32 3.24 -10.29 -8.56
C SER A 32 2.48 -9.27 -7.73
N GLY A 33 2.88 -9.04 -6.47
CA GLY A 33 2.20 -8.11 -5.60
C GLY A 33 2.92 -7.83 -4.29
N GLY A 34 2.32 -6.93 -3.52
CA GLY A 34 2.69 -6.63 -2.14
C GLY A 34 1.64 -7.16 -1.17
N THR A 35 2.07 -7.53 0.03
CA THR A 35 1.19 -7.91 1.13
C THR A 35 1.38 -6.94 2.29
N TRP A 36 0.27 -6.46 2.83
CA TRP A 36 0.18 -5.57 3.98
C TRP A 36 -0.56 -6.25 5.13
N SER A 37 0.01 -6.17 6.32
CA SER A 37 -0.75 -6.37 7.55
C SER A 37 -1.27 -5.01 8.03
N TYR A 38 -2.55 -4.94 8.38
CA TYR A 38 -3.19 -3.71 8.83
C TYR A 38 -4.12 -3.94 10.03
N ARG A 39 -4.34 -2.90 10.83
CA ARG A 39 -5.17 -2.94 12.04
C ARG A 39 -6.47 -2.19 11.84
N THR A 40 -7.58 -2.85 12.18
CA THR A 40 -8.93 -2.27 12.26
C THR A 40 -9.44 -2.33 13.71
N PRO A 41 -10.55 -1.65 14.05
CA PRO A 41 -11.25 -1.84 15.32
C PRO A 41 -11.70 -3.30 15.57
N ALA A 42 -11.91 -4.09 14.50
CA ALA A 42 -12.28 -5.51 14.60
C ALA A 42 -11.08 -6.44 14.85
N GLY A 43 -9.86 -5.97 14.60
CA GLY A 43 -8.62 -6.74 14.76
C GLY A 43 -7.61 -6.50 13.65
N ASP A 44 -6.50 -7.23 13.71
CA ASP A 44 -5.48 -7.23 12.66
C ASP A 44 -5.91 -8.13 11.49
N ALA A 45 -5.64 -7.69 10.26
CA ALA A 45 -5.98 -8.35 9.01
C ALA A 45 -4.83 -8.24 7.99
N GLU A 46 -4.96 -8.96 6.88
CA GLU A 46 -3.97 -8.98 5.80
C GLU A 46 -4.62 -8.69 4.45
N LEU A 47 -3.89 -7.97 3.60
CA LEU A 47 -4.28 -7.57 2.26
C LEU A 47 -3.12 -7.83 1.31
N THR A 48 -3.38 -8.53 0.20
CA THR A 48 -2.44 -8.59 -0.94
C THR A 48 -2.99 -7.78 -2.10
N VAL A 49 -2.18 -6.85 -2.63
CA VAL A 49 -2.52 -6.03 -3.79
C VAL A 49 -1.58 -6.39 -4.94
N PRO A 50 -2.11 -6.78 -6.12
CA PRO A 50 -1.27 -7.03 -7.28
C PRO A 50 -0.64 -5.73 -7.78
N TRP A 51 0.57 -5.83 -8.34
CA TRP A 51 1.20 -4.72 -9.03
C TRP A 51 0.45 -4.36 -10.32
N SER A 52 0.72 -3.18 -10.86
CA SER A 52 0.15 -2.78 -12.16
C SER A 52 0.78 -3.56 -13.32
N THR A 53 2.02 -4.03 -13.11
CA THR A 53 2.75 -4.93 -14.01
C THR A 53 3.59 -5.90 -13.18
N GLU A 54 3.89 -7.08 -13.73
CA GLU A 54 4.84 -8.02 -13.11
C GLU A 54 6.21 -7.34 -12.94
N ILE A 55 6.77 -7.47 -11.74
CA ILE A 55 8.09 -6.97 -11.37
C ILE A 55 9.12 -8.03 -11.72
N THR A 56 10.11 -7.63 -12.50
CA THR A 56 11.24 -8.48 -12.89
C THR A 56 12.53 -8.10 -12.16
N GLU A 57 12.66 -6.83 -11.76
CA GLU A 57 13.86 -6.29 -11.13
C GLU A 57 13.53 -5.52 -9.84
N ARG A 58 14.33 -5.71 -8.78
CA ARG A 58 14.08 -5.08 -7.47
C ARG A 58 13.91 -3.54 -7.50
N PRO A 59 14.62 -2.77 -8.35
CA PRO A 59 14.39 -1.33 -8.45
C PRO A 59 12.98 -0.94 -8.91
N GLU A 60 12.24 -1.83 -9.60
CA GLU A 60 10.89 -1.57 -10.09
C GLU A 60 9.86 -1.50 -8.95
N ILE A 61 10.14 -2.13 -7.81
CA ILE A 61 9.26 -2.14 -6.62
C ILE A 61 8.92 -0.72 -6.17
N ARG A 62 9.90 0.20 -6.16
CA ARG A 62 9.64 1.57 -5.72
C ARG A 62 8.63 2.27 -6.64
N ARG A 63 8.70 2.02 -7.94
CA ARG A 63 7.76 2.58 -8.92
C ARG A 63 6.37 2.01 -8.71
N GLU A 64 6.24 0.69 -8.57
CA GLU A 64 4.93 0.06 -8.39
C GLU A 64 4.26 0.46 -7.07
N ILE A 65 5.03 0.67 -5.99
CA ILE A 65 4.50 1.23 -4.74
C ILE A 65 3.92 2.63 -4.96
N VAL A 66 4.61 3.50 -5.70
CA VAL A 66 4.08 4.85 -6.01
C VAL A 66 2.80 4.75 -6.84
N VAL A 67 2.74 3.85 -7.83
CA VAL A 67 1.53 3.62 -8.62
C VAL A 67 0.36 3.16 -7.74
N LEU A 68 0.59 2.24 -6.81
CA LEU A 68 -0.44 1.80 -5.86
C LEU A 68 -0.86 2.91 -4.90
N TYR A 69 0.09 3.74 -4.44
CA TYR A 69 -0.21 4.88 -3.60
C TYR A 69 -1.08 5.91 -4.33
N ASP A 70 -0.74 6.26 -5.58
CA ASP A 70 -1.52 7.21 -6.38
C ASP A 70 -2.94 6.68 -6.61
N ALA A 71 -3.07 5.39 -6.91
CA ALA A 71 -4.37 4.73 -7.04
C ALA A 71 -5.16 4.70 -5.72
N ALA A 72 -4.47 4.56 -4.57
CA ALA A 72 -5.11 4.65 -3.26
C ALA A 72 -5.63 6.07 -2.99
N CYS A 73 -4.82 7.10 -3.28
CA CYS A 73 -5.20 8.49 -3.18
C CYS A 73 -6.41 8.83 -4.04
N GLU A 74 -6.43 8.37 -5.30
CA GLU A 74 -7.57 8.57 -6.21
C GLU A 74 -8.86 7.97 -5.65
N ARG A 75 -8.80 6.72 -5.15
CA ARG A 75 -9.97 6.03 -4.57
C ARG A 75 -10.50 6.71 -3.31
N LEU A 76 -9.60 7.25 -2.50
CA LEU A 76 -9.94 7.94 -1.25
C LEU A 76 -10.29 9.42 -1.46
N GLY A 77 -10.12 9.96 -2.68
CA GLY A 77 -10.31 11.39 -2.96
C GLY A 77 -9.26 12.28 -2.26
N ILE A 78 -8.07 11.76 -2.00
CA ILE A 78 -6.96 12.45 -1.32
C ILE A 78 -5.98 12.98 -2.36
N THR A 79 -5.49 14.20 -2.18
CA THR A 79 -4.39 14.73 -3.01
C THR A 79 -3.07 14.05 -2.64
N PRO A 80 -2.38 13.41 -3.60
CA PRO A 80 -1.13 12.71 -3.33
C PRO A 80 -0.01 13.67 -2.91
N ARG A 81 0.92 13.15 -2.09
CA ARG A 81 2.12 13.88 -1.69
C ARG A 81 3.18 13.82 -2.80
N PRO A 82 4.08 14.81 -2.93
CA PRO A 82 5.21 14.70 -3.83
C PRO A 82 6.19 13.61 -3.35
N HIS A 83 6.61 12.72 -4.26
CA HIS A 83 7.49 11.56 -4.02
C HIS A 83 8.89 11.71 -4.64
#